data_AF-A0A965PTP5-F1
#
_entry.id   AF-A0A965PTP5-F1
#
_cell.length_a   1.000
_cell.length_b   1.000
_cell.length_c   1.000
_cell.angle_alpha   90.00
_cell.angle_beta   90.00
_cell.angle_gamma   90.00
#
_symmetry.space_group_name_H-M   'P 1'
#
loop_
_entity.id
_entity.type
_entity.pdbx_description
1 polymer ?
#
loop_
_entity_poly.entity_id
_entity_poly.type
_entity_poly.pdbx_seq_one_letter_code
_entity_poly.pdbx_strand_id
1 'polypeptide(L)'
;MISCDRSQLKARCAERGYTLDEVMPCVVSQDGDQWTIDVDHPAYPRHPKPGFESPQPAPAAPSHGPGTELSKLLKRFGIEPTPTCACRAKAAEMDAWGCDECSKP
;
A
#
# COMPACT_ATOMS: atom_id res chain seq x y z
N MET A 1 -18.45 -2.49 -18.27
CA MET A 1 -17.79 -3.81 -18.04
C MET A 1 -16.28 -3.68 -18.17
N ILE A 2 -15.53 -4.39 -17.33
CA ILE A 2 -14.07 -4.49 -17.37
C ILE A 2 -13.65 -5.95 -17.31
N SER A 3 -12.52 -6.31 -17.92
CA SER A 3 -11.89 -7.62 -17.72
C SER A 3 -10.70 -7.47 -16.79
N CYS A 4 -10.66 -8.27 -15.73
CA CYS A 4 -9.55 -8.25 -14.78
C CYS A 4 -9.29 -9.63 -14.18
N ASP A 5 -8.15 -9.77 -13.51
CA ASP A 5 -7.84 -10.99 -12.78
C ASP A 5 -8.67 -11.10 -11.49
N ARG A 6 -9.09 -12.32 -11.14
CA ARG A 6 -9.83 -12.61 -9.89
C ARG A 6 -9.17 -12.03 -8.64
N SER A 7 -7.84 -12.04 -8.57
CA SER A 7 -7.07 -11.45 -7.46
C SER A 7 -7.28 -9.94 -7.35
N GLN A 8 -7.47 -9.24 -8.47
CA GLN A 8 -7.71 -7.79 -8.48
C GLN A 8 -9.10 -7.46 -7.93
N LEU A 9 -10.11 -8.26 -8.28
CA LEU A 9 -11.45 -8.11 -7.67
C LEU A 9 -11.40 -8.39 -6.16
N LYS A 10 -10.68 -9.44 -5.74
CA LYS A 10 -10.50 -9.78 -4.32
C LYS A 10 -9.78 -8.67 -3.54
N ALA A 11 -8.73 -8.07 -4.10
CA ALA A 11 -8.02 -6.95 -3.51
C ALA A 11 -8.95 -5.74 -3.32
N ARG A 12 -9.72 -5.40 -4.36
CA ARG A 12 -10.72 -4.31 -4.29
C ARG A 12 -11.79 -4.57 -3.23
N CYS A 13 -12.21 -5.82 -3.06
CA CYS A 13 -13.15 -6.20 -1.99
C CYS A 13 -12.53 -5.96 -0.60
N ALA A 14 -11.28 -6.38 -0.39
CA ALA A 14 -10.57 -6.19 0.86
C ALA A 14 -10.33 -4.72 1.22
N GLU A 15 -10.01 -3.86 0.25
CA GLU A 15 -9.83 -2.41 0.46
C GLU A 15 -11.10 -1.69 0.93
N ARG A 16 -12.27 -2.31 0.71
CA ARG A 16 -13.59 -1.66 0.81
C ARG A 16 -14.54 -2.36 1.77
N GLY A 17 -14.11 -3.48 2.37
CA GLY A 17 -14.89 -4.24 3.34
C GLY A 17 -15.96 -5.16 2.74
N TYR A 18 -15.77 -5.58 1.49
CA TYR A 18 -16.65 -6.54 0.83
C TYR A 18 -16.01 -7.93 0.82
N THR A 19 -16.85 -8.95 0.78
CA THR A 19 -16.43 -10.32 0.49
C THR A 19 -16.60 -10.61 -1.00
N LEU A 20 -15.89 -11.61 -1.50
CA LEU A 20 -16.01 -12.00 -2.92
C LEU A 20 -17.44 -12.45 -3.24
N ASP A 21 -18.09 -13.18 -2.33
CA ASP A 21 -19.46 -13.68 -2.49
C ASP A 21 -20.49 -12.56 -2.63
N GLU A 22 -20.34 -11.46 -1.88
CA GLU A 22 -21.23 -10.30 -1.97
C GLU A 22 -21.17 -9.60 -3.33
N VAL A 23 -20.02 -9.67 -4.01
CA VAL A 23 -19.81 -9.00 -5.30
C VAL A 23 -19.98 -9.95 -6.49
N MET A 24 -20.15 -11.26 -6.28
CA MET A 24 -20.39 -12.22 -7.37
C MET A 24 -21.49 -11.80 -8.35
N PRO A 25 -22.60 -11.14 -7.94
CA PRO A 25 -23.61 -10.67 -8.88
C PRO A 25 -23.11 -9.66 -9.94
N CYS A 26 -21.98 -8.97 -9.72
CA CYS A 26 -21.39 -8.10 -10.74
C CYS A 26 -20.48 -8.86 -11.73
N VAL A 27 -20.21 -10.15 -11.51
CA VAL A 27 -19.37 -10.96 -12.41
C VAL A 27 -20.24 -11.52 -13.54
N VAL A 28 -19.96 -11.10 -14.77
CA VAL A 28 -20.74 -11.42 -15.98
C VAL A 28 -20.14 -12.62 -16.73
N SER A 29 -18.82 -12.81 -16.67
CA SER A 29 -18.11 -13.96 -17.27
C SER A 29 -16.94 -14.40 -16.38
N GLN A 30 -16.64 -15.70 -16.41
CA GLN A 30 -15.50 -16.31 -15.70
C GLN A 30 -14.74 -17.22 -16.66
N ASP A 31 -13.55 -16.78 -17.05
CA ASP A 31 -12.64 -17.52 -17.92
C ASP A 31 -11.36 -17.84 -17.14
N GLY A 32 -11.42 -18.88 -16.31
CA GLY A 32 -10.34 -19.22 -15.38
C GLY A 32 -10.10 -18.10 -14.36
N ASP A 33 -8.89 -17.53 -14.37
CA ASP A 33 -8.52 -16.40 -13.52
C ASP A 33 -8.93 -15.04 -14.11
N GLN A 34 -9.33 -14.99 -15.38
CA GLN A 34 -9.74 -13.77 -16.07
C GLN A 34 -11.26 -13.61 -16.03
N TRP A 35 -11.75 -12.60 -15.31
CA TRP A 35 -13.18 -12.38 -15.09
C TRP A 35 -13.64 -11.09 -15.76
N THR A 36 -14.85 -11.10 -16.30
CA THR A 36 -15.51 -9.90 -16.81
C THR A 36 -16.51 -9.40 -15.77
N ILE A 37 -16.30 -8.18 -15.28
CA ILE A 37 -17.09 -7.57 -14.22
C ILE A 37 -17.88 -6.38 -14.79
N ASP A 38 -19.17 -6.35 -14.50
CA ASP A 38 -19.99 -5.17 -14.68
C ASP A 38 -19.74 -4.18 -13.54
N VAL A 39 -18.94 -3.16 -13.83
CA VAL A 39 -18.69 -2.05 -12.91
C VAL A 39 -19.92 -1.21 -12.64
N ASP A 40 -20.96 -1.33 -13.48
CA ASP A 40 -22.17 -0.53 -13.33
C ASP A 40 -23.19 -1.14 -12.36
N HIS A 41 -23.06 -2.44 -12.11
CA HIS A 41 -23.91 -3.21 -11.21
C HIS A 41 -23.90 -2.67 -9.77
N PRO A 42 -25.05 -2.63 -9.06
CA PRO A 42 -25.13 -2.12 -7.68
C PRO A 42 -24.30 -2.91 -6.67
N ALA A 43 -24.03 -4.20 -6.94
CA ALA A 43 -23.15 -5.04 -6.10
C ALA A 43 -21.65 -4.78 -6.33
N TYR A 44 -21.26 -4.01 -7.35
CA TYR A 44 -19.86 -3.69 -7.56
C TYR A 44 -19.36 -2.75 -6.45
N PRO A 45 -18.24 -3.06 -5.77
CA PRO A 45 -17.75 -2.30 -4.61
C PRO A 45 -17.15 -0.96 -5.05
N ARG A 46 -18.00 0.01 -5.43
CA ARG A 46 -17.63 1.36 -5.88
C ARG A 46 -17.21 2.28 -4.73
N HIS A 47 -17.71 2.02 -3.53
CA HIS A 47 -17.37 2.76 -2.32
C HIS A 47 -17.10 1.78 -1.17
N PRO A 48 -16.31 2.16 -0.16
CA PRO A 48 -16.19 1.38 1.07
C PRO A 48 -17.55 1.22 1.76
N LYS A 49 -17.75 0.11 2.49
CA LYS A 49 -18.95 -0.06 3.32
C LYS A 49 -19.00 1.03 4.40
N PRO A 50 -20.20 1.52 4.78
CA PRO A 50 -20.35 2.40 5.92
C PRO A 50 -19.76 1.75 7.18
N GLY A 51 -18.82 2.43 7.84
CA GLY A 51 -18.13 1.90 9.02
C GLY A 51 -16.93 1.00 8.72
N PHE A 52 -16.53 0.82 7.45
CA PHE A 52 -15.26 0.19 7.12
C PHE A 52 -14.13 1.22 7.12
N GLU A 53 -13.28 1.18 8.14
CA GLU A 53 -11.97 1.83 8.09
C GLU A 53 -11.06 1.00 7.19
N SER A 54 -10.78 1.52 5.98
CA SER A 54 -9.74 0.93 5.15
C SER A 54 -8.44 0.88 5.96
N PRO A 55 -7.66 -0.21 5.88
CA PRO A 55 -6.32 -0.22 6.45
C PRO A 55 -5.58 0.97 5.85
N GLN A 56 -5.24 1.97 6.67
CA GLN A 56 -4.44 3.07 6.17
C GLN A 56 -3.19 2.46 5.53
N PRO A 57 -2.81 2.86 4.30
CA PRO A 57 -1.53 2.44 3.76
C PRO A 57 -0.47 2.78 4.82
N ALA A 58 0.35 1.79 5.18
CA ALA A 58 1.46 2.01 6.10
C ALA A 58 2.18 3.28 5.65
N PRO A 59 2.55 4.20 6.58
CA PRO A 59 3.13 5.47 6.22
C PRO A 59 4.26 5.21 5.22
N ALA A 60 4.11 5.72 4.00
CA ALA A 60 5.11 5.57 2.97
C ALA A 60 6.42 6.04 3.58
N ALA A 61 7.42 5.16 3.62
CA ALA A 61 8.74 5.50 4.14
C ALA A 61 9.13 6.84 3.49
N PRO A 62 9.48 7.86 4.28
CA PRO A 62 9.84 9.16 3.73
C PRO A 62 10.90 8.95 2.66
N SER A 63 10.56 9.30 1.42
CA SER A 63 11.42 9.06 0.26
C SER A 63 12.68 9.93 0.29
N HIS A 64 12.72 10.89 1.22
CA HIS A 64 13.73 11.93 1.35
C HIS A 64 13.80 12.38 2.81
N GLY A 65 15.02 12.60 3.31
CA GLY A 65 15.30 13.06 4.66
C GLY A 65 16.76 12.83 5.05
N PRO A 66 17.22 13.34 6.21
CA PRO A 66 18.61 13.22 6.64
C PRO A 66 19.07 11.77 6.88
N GLY A 67 18.18 10.87 7.29
CA GLY A 67 18.48 9.45 7.43
C GLY A 67 18.66 8.74 6.08
N THR A 68 17.85 9.10 5.10
CA THR A 68 17.98 8.63 3.71
C THR A 68 19.28 9.13 3.07
N GLU A 69 19.66 10.40 3.28
CA GLU A 69 20.93 10.95 2.77
C GLU A 69 22.16 10.34 3.46
N LEU A 70 22.10 10.12 4.78
CA LEU A 70 23.15 9.41 5.51
C LEU A 70 23.33 7.98 4.98
N SER A 71 22.23 7.27 4.72
CA SER A 71 22.28 5.91 4.16
C SER A 71 22.94 5.89 2.78
N LYS A 72 22.69 6.90 1.93
CA LYS A 72 23.38 7.05 0.63
C LYS A 72 24.88 7.28 0.79
N LEU A 73 25.30 8.08 1.77
CA LEU A 73 26.73 8.32 2.06
C LEU A 73 27.42 7.04 2.54
N LEU A 74 26.83 6.32 3.49
CA LEU A 74 27.36 5.06 4.01
C LEU A 74 27.51 3.99 2.92
N LYS A 75 26.56 3.94 1.97
CA LYS A 75 26.65 3.06 0.82
C LYS A 75 27.90 3.32 -0.04
N ARG A 76 28.38 4.56 -0.14
CA ARG A 76 29.63 4.89 -0.87
C ARG A 76 30.87 4.25 -0.23
N PHE A 77 30.80 3.96 1.06
CA PHE A 77 31.85 3.26 1.81
C PHE A 77 31.59 1.75 1.94
N GLY A 78 30.61 1.20 1.21
CA GLY A 78 30.30 -0.23 1.22
C GLY A 78 29.47 -0.69 2.43
N ILE A 79 28.93 0.23 3.22
CA ILE A 79 28.07 -0.09 4.36
C ILE A 79 26.62 -0.05 3.89
N GLU A 80 26.03 -1.23 3.64
CA GLU A 80 24.65 -1.37 3.21
C GLU A 80 23.80 -2.07 4.28
N PRO A 81 22.75 -1.42 4.83
CA PRO A 81 21.92 -2.02 5.85
C PRO A 81 21.05 -3.14 5.26
N THR A 82 21.13 -4.32 5.87
CA THR A 82 20.26 -5.46 5.55
C THR A 82 18.78 -5.11 5.79
N PRO A 83 17.83 -5.83 5.18
CA PRO A 83 16.40 -5.52 5.30
C PRO A 83 15.87 -5.50 6.75
N THR A 84 16.51 -6.24 7.66
CA THR A 84 16.13 -6.35 9.08
C THR A 84 17.01 -5.53 10.02
N CYS A 85 17.89 -4.67 9.48
CA CYS A 85 18.84 -3.92 10.27
C CYS A 85 18.18 -2.75 11.02
N ALA A 86 18.49 -2.62 12.32
CA ALA A 86 18.05 -1.49 13.15
C ALA A 86 18.46 -0.11 12.57
N CYS A 87 19.52 -0.05 11.76
CA CYS A 87 19.93 1.17 11.06
C CYS A 87 18.83 1.73 10.15
N ARG A 88 17.96 0.87 9.58
CA ARG A 88 16.81 1.33 8.76
C ARG A 88 15.76 2.03 9.60
N ALA A 89 15.46 1.49 10.79
CA ALA A 89 14.55 2.12 11.73
C ALA A 89 15.11 3.49 12.18
N LYS A 90 16.42 3.56 12.44
CA LYS A 90 17.07 4.82 12.82
C LYS A 90 17.06 5.86 11.69
N ALA A 91 17.31 5.44 10.45
CA ALA A 91 17.21 6.32 9.28
C ALA A 91 15.78 6.84 9.10
N ALA A 92 14.76 5.98 9.26
CA ALA A 92 13.37 6.40 9.20
C ALA A 92 12.99 7.38 10.33
N GLU A 93 13.51 7.17 11.54
CA GLU A 93 13.35 8.10 12.66
C GLU A 93 14.00 9.46 12.34
N MET A 94 15.22 9.47 11.79
CA MET A 94 15.89 10.69 11.33
C MET A 94 15.11 11.40 10.21
N ASP A 95 14.55 10.65 9.27
CA ASP A 95 13.74 11.21 8.20
C ASP A 95 12.42 11.81 8.72
N ALA A 96 11.82 11.20 9.75
CA ALA A 96 10.63 11.71 10.42
C ALA A 96 10.91 12.99 11.22
N TRP A 97 12.10 13.07 11.82
CA TRP A 97 12.60 14.24 12.54
C TRP A 97 12.90 15.43 11.62
N GLY A 98 13.53 15.17 10.47
CA GLY A 98 13.95 16.23 9.54
C GLY A 98 15.19 17.01 10.02
N CYS A 99 15.68 17.93 9.18
CA CYS A 99 16.92 18.67 9.43
C CYS A 99 16.82 19.68 10.58
N ASP A 100 15.61 20.12 10.93
CA ASP A 100 15.37 21.15 11.94
C ASP A 100 15.66 20.66 13.36
N GLU A 101 15.61 19.34 13.61
CA GLU A 101 15.97 18.76 14.92
C GLU A 101 17.43 19.00 15.29
N CYS A 102 18.35 19.18 14.33
CA CYS A 102 19.74 19.52 14.60
C CYS A 102 19.91 20.89 15.28
N SER A 103 18.88 21.73 15.28
CA SER A 103 18.91 23.09 15.85
C SER A 103 18.26 23.16 17.25
N LYS A 104 17.74 22.04 17.77
CA LYS A 104 17.19 22.03 19.13
C LYS A 104 18.31 22.08 20.18
N PRO A 105 18.15 22.89 21.25
CA PRO A 105 19.17 23.13 22.26
C PRO A 105 19.43 21.91 23.16
#